data_AF-A0A7S4J708-F1
#
_entry.id   AF-A0A7S4J708-F1
#
_cell.length_a   1.000
_cell.length_b   1.000
_cell.length_c   1.000
_cell.angle_alpha   90.00
_cell.angle_beta   90.00
_cell.angle_gamma   90.00
#
_symmetry.space_group_name_H-M   'P 1'
#
loop_
_entity.id
_entity.type
_entity.pdbx_description
1 polymer ?
#
loop_
_entity_poly.entity_id
_entity_poly.type
_entity_poly.pdbx_seq_one_letter_code
_entity_poly.pdbx_strand_id
1 'polypeptide(L)'
;GGGGGMPVYNFCVAVDDAQMEVSTVIRAEEHLTNTVRQVLILEALGYTPPQYAHLALVLGEDRSKLSKRHGATSVNQFKLDGFLPEAMINYLCNLGWNDGTDQE
;
A
#
# COMPACT_ATOMS: atom_id res chain seq x y z
N GLY A 1 30.33 -10.29 -17.50
CA GLY A 1 29.16 -10.15 -18.38
C GLY A 1 27.91 -10.41 -17.59
N GLY A 2 26.90 -9.53 -17.70
CA GLY A 2 25.49 -9.86 -17.50
C GLY A 2 24.93 -9.94 -16.07
N GLY A 3 24.98 -8.87 -15.29
CA GLY A 3 24.00 -8.66 -14.22
C GLY A 3 22.85 -7.85 -14.78
N GLY A 4 21.76 -8.52 -15.20
CA GLY A 4 20.66 -7.93 -15.97
C GLY A 4 20.15 -6.61 -15.38
N GLY A 5 20.13 -5.56 -16.22
CA GLY A 5 19.82 -4.18 -15.87
C GLY A 5 18.34 -3.91 -15.55
N MET A 6 17.72 -4.77 -14.73
CA MET A 6 16.42 -4.47 -14.14
C MET A 6 16.60 -3.37 -13.10
N PRO A 7 15.90 -2.23 -13.21
CA PRO A 7 16.05 -1.18 -12.23
C PRO A 7 15.53 -1.69 -10.88
N VAL A 8 16.30 -1.39 -9.83
CA VAL A 8 15.92 -1.69 -8.45
C VAL A 8 14.57 -1.02 -8.15
N TYR A 9 13.64 -1.74 -7.54
CA TYR A 9 12.25 -1.33 -7.25
C TYR A 9 12.05 0.18 -6.94
N ASN A 10 12.90 0.76 -6.09
CA ASN A 10 12.81 2.19 -5.72
C ASN A 10 13.03 3.15 -6.89
N PHE A 11 13.88 2.79 -7.83
CA PHE A 11 14.12 3.61 -9.03
C PHE A 11 12.93 3.53 -9.98
N CYS A 12 12.43 2.32 -10.31
CA CYS A 12 11.25 2.19 -11.18
C CYS A 12 10.07 2.97 -10.62
N VAL A 13 9.70 2.73 -9.36
CA VAL A 13 8.52 3.35 -8.75
C VAL A 13 8.65 4.87 -8.71
N ALA A 14 9.82 5.40 -8.34
CA ALA A 14 10.04 6.84 -8.33
C ALA A 14 9.91 7.45 -9.74
N VAL A 15 10.53 6.84 -10.75
CA VAL A 15 10.48 7.34 -12.13
C VAL A 15 9.06 7.24 -12.69
N ASP A 16 8.38 6.13 -12.48
CA ASP A 16 7.01 5.92 -12.95
C ASP A 16 6.04 6.90 -12.28
N ASP A 17 6.10 7.07 -10.95
CA ASP A 17 5.26 8.03 -10.22
C ASP A 17 5.46 9.46 -10.76
N ALA A 18 6.71 9.86 -11.03
CA ALA A 18 7.02 11.16 -11.60
C ALA A 18 6.53 11.33 -13.04
N GLN A 19 6.74 10.33 -13.89
CA GLN A 19 6.32 10.38 -15.30
C GLN A 19 4.81 10.28 -15.47
N MET A 20 4.11 9.62 -14.54
CA MET A 20 2.66 9.54 -14.50
C MET A 20 2.02 10.72 -13.77
N GLU A 21 2.81 11.72 -13.37
CA GLU A 21 2.34 12.93 -12.67
C GLU A 21 1.54 12.62 -11.39
N VAL A 22 1.93 11.56 -10.68
CA VAL A 22 1.29 11.19 -9.42
C VAL A 22 1.54 12.30 -8.40
N SER A 23 0.47 12.88 -7.86
CA SER A 23 0.54 13.96 -6.86
C SER A 23 0.52 13.45 -5.42
N THR A 24 -0.15 12.31 -5.18
CA THR A 24 -0.31 11.70 -3.86
C THR A 24 -0.18 10.20 -3.94
N VAL A 25 0.74 9.63 -3.16
CA VAL A 25 0.96 8.19 -3.02
C VAL A 25 0.37 7.73 -1.69
N ILE A 26 -0.67 6.90 -1.76
CA ILE A 26 -1.30 6.26 -0.60
C ILE A 26 -0.97 4.78 -0.60
N ARG A 27 -0.28 4.28 0.43
CA ARG A 27 0.17 2.87 0.50
C ARG A 27 0.39 2.41 1.94
N ALA A 28 0.62 1.11 2.14
CA ALA A 28 0.89 0.56 3.47
C ALA A 28 2.18 1.12 4.11
N GLU A 29 2.19 1.26 5.44
CA GLU A 29 3.32 1.78 6.23
C GLU A 29 4.61 0.98 6.10
N GLU A 30 4.54 -0.29 5.68
CA GLU A 30 5.72 -1.11 5.38
C GLU A 30 6.64 -0.50 4.32
N HIS A 31 6.12 0.42 3.50
CA HIS A 31 6.87 1.13 2.48
C HIS A 31 7.49 2.45 2.96
N LEU A 32 7.41 2.79 4.25
CA LEU A 32 7.96 4.03 4.79
C LEU A 32 9.47 4.15 4.54
N THR A 33 10.23 3.07 4.73
CA THR A 33 11.68 3.06 4.46
C THR A 33 12.01 3.21 2.98
N ASN A 34 11.12 2.78 2.08
CA ASN A 34 11.30 2.97 0.64
C ASN A 34 11.06 4.42 0.22
N THR A 35 10.15 5.14 0.88
CA THR A 35 9.90 6.57 0.63
C THR A 35 11.19 7.38 0.71
N VAL A 36 12.03 7.16 1.73
CA VAL A 36 13.30 7.89 1.88
C VAL A 36 14.19 7.73 0.64
N ARG A 37 14.31 6.50 0.11
CA ARG A 37 15.12 6.23 -1.08
C ARG A 37 14.51 6.82 -2.35
N GLN A 38 13.18 6.75 -2.48
CA GLN A 38 12.45 7.26 -3.63
C GLN A 38 12.53 8.79 -3.71
N VAL A 39 12.41 9.50 -2.58
CA VAL A 39 12.57 10.95 -2.51
C VAL A 39 13.96 11.37 -2.99
N LEU A 40 15.02 10.71 -2.50
CA LEU A 40 16.39 11.01 -2.96
C LEU A 40 16.58 10.80 -4.46
N ILE A 41 15.93 9.78 -5.03
CA ILE A 41 15.97 9.52 -6.49
C ILE A 41 15.24 10.62 -7.25
N LEU A 42 14.04 11.00 -6.80
CA LEU A 42 13.24 12.07 -7.41
C LEU A 42 14.00 13.40 -7.40
N GLU A 43 14.57 13.76 -6.24
CA GLU A 43 15.38 14.97 -6.08
C GLU A 43 16.61 14.95 -6.99
N ALA A 44 17.33 13.82 -7.07
CA ALA A 44 18.49 13.68 -7.93
C ALA A 44 18.15 13.80 -9.43
N LEU A 45 16.92 13.44 -9.81
CA LEU A 45 16.40 13.56 -11.17
C LEU A 45 15.70 14.91 -11.44
N GLY A 46 15.60 15.79 -10.43
CA GLY A 46 14.97 17.11 -10.56
C GLY A 46 13.44 17.11 -10.54
N TYR A 47 12.82 16.03 -10.06
CA TYR A 47 11.38 15.94 -9.88
C TYR A 47 10.96 16.40 -8.48
N THR A 48 9.76 16.97 -8.36
CA THR A 48 9.14 17.28 -7.08
C THR A 48 8.53 16.01 -6.49
N PRO A 49 8.88 15.61 -5.25
CA PRO A 49 8.26 14.46 -4.62
C PRO A 49 6.76 14.65 -4.39
N PRO A 50 5.94 13.58 -4.55
CA PRO A 50 4.52 13.64 -4.23
C PRO A 50 4.28 13.71 -2.72
N GLN A 51 3.03 13.98 -2.35
CA GLN A 51 2.58 13.77 -0.97
C GLN A 51 2.50 12.27 -0.67
N TYR A 52 2.91 11.85 0.52
CA TYR A 52 2.83 10.45 0.95
C TYR A 52 1.85 10.32 2.12
N ALA A 53 0.94 9.36 2.01
CA ALA A 53 0.10 8.92 3.12
C ALA A 53 0.30 7.42 3.34
N HIS A 54 0.70 7.04 4.55
CA HIS A 54 0.96 5.66 4.92
C HIS A 54 -0.16 5.11 5.78
N LEU A 55 -0.83 4.08 5.27
CA LEU A 55 -1.91 3.38 5.96
C LEU A 55 -1.32 2.36 6.94
N ALA A 56 -1.89 2.30 8.15
CA ALA A 56 -1.52 1.31 9.16
C ALA A 56 -1.72 -0.11 8.64
N LEU A 57 -0.91 -1.05 9.12
CA LEU A 57 -1.09 -2.46 8.77
C LEU A 57 -2.39 -3.02 9.37
N VAL A 58 -3.13 -3.77 8.55
CA VAL A 58 -4.22 -4.61 9.05
C VAL A 58 -3.63 -5.74 9.89
N LEU A 59 -3.99 -5.77 11.16
CA LEU A 59 -3.57 -6.78 12.11
C LEU A 59 -4.61 -7.91 12.18
N GLY A 60 -4.15 -9.15 12.34
CA GLY A 60 -5.02 -10.28 12.68
C GLY A 60 -5.46 -10.25 14.15
N GLU A 61 -6.33 -11.19 14.53
CA GLU A 61 -6.81 -11.33 15.92
C GLU A 61 -5.67 -11.48 16.94
N ASP A 62 -4.54 -12.04 16.52
CA ASP A 62 -3.34 -12.23 17.32
C ASP A 62 -2.41 -10.99 17.33
N ARG A 63 -2.87 -9.86 16.77
CA ARG A 63 -2.10 -8.62 16.53
C ARG A 63 -0.87 -8.80 15.65
N SER A 64 -0.70 -9.97 15.02
CA SER A 64 0.33 -10.17 14.01
C SER A 64 -0.12 -9.56 12.69
N LYS A 65 0.85 -9.21 11.84
CA LYS A 65 0.55 -8.75 10.49
C LYS A 65 -0.27 -9.81 9.76
N LEU A 66 -1.42 -9.43 9.22
CA LEU A 66 -2.22 -10.33 8.40
C LEU A 66 -1.36 -10.83 7.24
N SER A 67 -1.02 -12.11 7.26
CA SER A 67 -0.13 -12.72 6.27
C SER A 67 -0.87 -13.81 5.51
N LYS A 68 -0.47 -14.06 4.26
CA LYS A 68 -1.01 -15.17 3.46
C LYS A 68 -0.90 -16.54 4.15
N ARG A 69 -0.06 -16.67 5.18
CA ARG A 69 0.14 -17.91 5.95
C ARG A 69 -0.87 -18.10 7.09
N HIS A 70 -1.54 -17.05 7.56
CA HIS A 70 -2.55 -17.12 8.63
C HIS A 70 -3.99 -17.07 8.10
N GLY A 71 -4.22 -17.62 6.91
CA GLY A 71 -5.57 -17.64 6.32
C GLY A 71 -5.99 -16.29 5.76
N ALA A 72 -5.08 -15.58 5.05
CA ALA A 72 -5.51 -14.47 4.21
C ALA A 72 -6.40 -15.04 3.10
N THR A 73 -7.67 -15.16 3.42
CA THR A 73 -8.81 -15.40 2.56
C THR A 73 -8.66 -14.42 1.41
N SER A 74 -8.21 -14.92 0.27
CA SER A 74 -8.11 -14.09 -0.94
C SER A 74 -9.44 -13.35 -1.14
N VAL A 75 -9.44 -12.17 -1.76
CA VAL A 75 -10.71 -11.48 -2.10
C VAL A 75 -11.67 -12.42 -2.84
N ASN A 76 -11.12 -13.36 -3.64
CA ASN A 76 -11.88 -14.41 -4.30
C ASN A 76 -12.54 -15.40 -3.33
N GLN A 77 -11.87 -15.76 -2.24
CA GLN A 77 -12.44 -16.67 -1.24
C GLN A 77 -13.62 -16.01 -0.52
N PHE A 78 -13.53 -14.73 -0.14
CA PHE A 78 -14.68 -14.00 0.42
C PHE A 78 -15.87 -13.95 -0.55
N LYS A 79 -15.58 -13.79 -1.85
CA LYS A 79 -16.62 -13.87 -2.89
C LYS A 79 -17.25 -15.26 -2.96
N LEU A 80 -16.46 -16.33 -2.87
CA LEU A 80 -16.95 -17.72 -2.87
C LEU A 80 -17.77 -18.04 -1.61
N ASP A 81 -17.39 -17.47 -0.47
CA ASP A 81 -18.09 -17.64 0.81
C ASP A 81 -19.40 -16.82 0.89
N GLY A 82 -19.72 -16.04 -0.15
CA GLY A 82 -21.00 -15.35 -0.29
C GLY A 82 -21.05 -13.94 0.32
N PHE A 83 -19.89 -13.35 0.65
CA PHE A 83 -19.86 -11.97 1.14
C PHE A 83 -20.26 -10.97 0.04
N LEU A 84 -21.08 -9.98 0.42
CA LEU A 84 -21.44 -8.88 -0.46
C LEU A 84 -20.22 -7.96 -0.67
N PRO A 85 -19.91 -7.53 -1.91
CA PRO A 85 -18.82 -6.59 -2.18
C PRO A 85 -18.93 -5.30 -1.35
N GLU A 86 -20.14 -4.81 -1.13
CA GLU A 86 -20.43 -3.60 -0.36
C GLU A 86 -20.05 -3.79 1.12
N ALA A 87 -20.35 -4.96 1.69
CA ALA A 87 -19.98 -5.29 3.06
C ALA A 87 -18.44 -5.38 3.22
N MET A 88 -17.75 -5.92 2.21
CA MET A 88 -16.28 -5.98 2.19
C MET A 88 -15.66 -4.58 2.11
N ILE A 89 -16.19 -3.70 1.25
CA ILE A 89 -15.73 -2.31 1.16
C ILE A 89 -15.93 -1.58 2.48
N ASN A 90 -17.11 -1.70 3.10
CA ASN A 90 -17.41 -1.09 4.39
C ASN A 90 -16.42 -1.54 5.47
N TYR A 91 -16.18 -2.85 5.56
CA TYR A 91 -15.20 -3.41 6.48
C TYR A 91 -13.78 -2.86 6.24
N LEU A 92 -13.32 -2.83 4.98
CA LEU A 92 -11.99 -2.32 4.63
C LEU A 92 -11.83 -0.82 4.91
N CYS A 93 -12.88 -0.01 4.70
CA CYS A 93 -12.87 1.41 5.04
C CYS A 93 -12.70 1.62 6.55
N ASN A 94 -13.36 0.81 7.37
CA ASN A 94 -13.33 0.90 8.83
C ASN A 94 -12.01 0.41 9.46
N LEU A 95 -11.20 -0.38 8.75
CA LEU A 95 -9.92 -0.87 9.26
C LEU A 95 -8.84 0.21 9.42
N GLY A 96 -8.94 1.32 8.68
CA GLY A 96 -7.95 2.39 8.70
C GLY A 96 -8.51 3.76 9.07
N TRP A 97 -9.83 3.87 9.24
CA TRP A 97 -10.53 5.13 9.44
C TRP A 97 -11.86 4.88 10.15
N ASN A 98 -12.16 5.64 11.21
CA ASN A 98 -13.46 5.65 11.86
C ASN A 98 -14.04 7.06 11.73
N ASP A 99 -15.35 7.18 11.48
CA ASP A 99 -16.02 8.45 11.22
C ASP A 99 -16.22 9.32 12.49
N GLY A 100 -15.75 8.86 13.65
CA GLY A 100 -15.86 9.51 14.94
C GLY A 100 -17.11 9.12 15.74
N THR A 101 -17.87 8.11 15.29
CA THR A 101 -19.04 7.58 16.00
C THR A 101 -18.81 6.14 16.49
N ASP A 102 -19.52 5.76 17.57
CA ASP A 102 -19.48 4.40 18.17
C ASP A 102 -20.21 3.33 17.32
N GLN A 103 -20.32 3.53 16.00
CA GLN A 103 -20.97 2.57 15.11
C GLN A 103 -19.92 1.66 14.48
N GLU A 104 -19.91 0.40 14.93
CA GLU A 104 -19.24 -0.73 14.26
C GLU A 104 -20.20 -1.46 13.30
#